data_AF-A0A6M0BZF9-F1
#
_entry.id   AF-A0A6M0BZF9-F1
#
_cell.length_a   1.000
_cell.length_b   1.000
_cell.length_c   1.000
_cell.angle_alpha   90.00
_cell.angle_beta   90.00
_cell.angle_gamma   90.00
#
_symmetry.space_group_name_H-M   'P 1'
#
loop_
_entity.id
_entity.type
_entity.pdbx_description
1 polymer ?
#
loop_
_entity_poly.entity_id
_entity_poly.type
_entity_poly.pdbx_seq_one_letter_code
_entity_poly.pdbx_strand_id
1 'polypeptide(L)'
;MKVLVIGGDGYCGWATALYLSNRGYEVGILDSMVRRHWDLQLKVETLTPIAPIQQRLQRWKDVTGKSIDLYVGDITNYDFLSKTLRAFEPEAIVHFGEQRSAPFSMIDREHAVMTQVNNVVGTLNILYAMKEDFPDSHLVKLGTMGEYGTPNIDIEEGYITIEHNGRKDTLPYPKQPGSFYHLSKVHDTHNIQFACKIWGLRATD
;
A
#
# COMPACT_ATOMS: atom_id res chain seq x y z
N MET A 1 -6.02 19.33 2.80
CA MET A 1 -5.13 18.16 2.76
C MET A 1 -5.55 17.26 1.63
N LYS A 2 -4.67 17.08 0.64
CA LYS A 2 -4.82 16.15 -0.48
C LYS A 2 -4.27 14.77 -0.12
N VAL A 3 -5.10 13.73 -0.27
CA VAL A 3 -4.74 12.35 0.04
C VAL A 3 -4.90 11.46 -1.19
N LEU A 4 -3.79 10.88 -1.65
CA LEU A 4 -3.82 9.91 -2.74
C LEU A 4 -3.95 8.51 -2.17
N VAL A 5 -5.04 7.81 -2.52
CA VAL A 5 -5.31 6.43 -2.12
C VAL A 5 -4.91 5.50 -3.26
N ILE A 6 -3.72 4.92 -3.16
CA ILE A 6 -3.22 3.93 -4.11
C ILE A 6 -3.85 2.58 -3.78
N GLY A 7 -4.45 1.89 -4.76
CA GLY A 7 -5.28 0.70 -4.54
C GLY A 7 -6.72 1.03 -4.11
N GLY A 8 -7.21 2.21 -4.49
CA GLY A 8 -8.51 2.75 -4.06
C GLY A 8 -9.75 2.06 -4.64
N ASP A 9 -9.64 1.15 -5.61
CA ASP A 9 -10.79 0.30 -6.01
C ASP A 9 -10.87 -1.01 -5.19
N GLY A 10 -9.82 -1.32 -4.44
CA GLY A 10 -9.73 -2.47 -3.56
C GLY A 10 -10.64 -2.40 -2.32
N TYR A 11 -10.68 -3.49 -1.55
CA TYR A 11 -11.57 -3.64 -0.40
C TYR A 11 -11.37 -2.55 0.67
N CYS A 12 -10.16 -2.42 1.21
CA CYS A 12 -9.84 -1.38 2.19
C CYS A 12 -9.74 0.01 1.55
N GLY A 13 -9.15 0.09 0.35
CA GLY A 13 -8.92 1.36 -0.36
C GLY A 13 -10.21 2.09 -0.69
N TRP A 14 -11.22 1.40 -1.21
CA TRP A 14 -12.51 2.02 -1.57
C TRP A 14 -13.22 2.60 -0.35
N ALA A 15 -13.32 1.83 0.73
CA ALA A 15 -13.93 2.30 1.97
C ALA A 15 -13.18 3.50 2.57
N THR A 16 -11.85 3.45 2.54
CA THR A 16 -10.99 4.53 3.05
C THR A 16 -11.14 5.81 2.22
N ALA A 17 -11.15 5.70 0.88
CA ALA A 17 -11.31 6.85 -0.01
C ALA A 17 -12.65 7.57 0.23
N LEU A 18 -13.75 6.81 0.36
CA LEU A 18 -15.06 7.38 0.70
C LEU A 18 -15.06 8.05 2.07
N TYR A 19 -14.47 7.40 3.08
CA TYR A 19 -14.38 7.95 4.43
C TYR A 19 -13.61 9.27 4.46
N LEU A 20 -12.42 9.32 3.85
CA LEU A 20 -11.60 10.53 3.78
C LEU A 20 -12.31 11.65 3.01
N SER A 21 -12.91 11.34 1.86
CA SER A 21 -13.70 12.34 1.12
C SER A 21 -14.87 12.87 1.97
N ASN A 22 -15.54 12.00 2.72
CA ASN A 22 -16.60 12.41 3.62
C ASN A 22 -16.10 13.33 4.75
N ARG A 23 -14.89 13.08 5.26
CA ARG A 23 -14.22 13.89 6.29
C ARG A 23 -13.70 15.24 5.78
N GLY A 24 -13.80 15.52 4.48
CA GLY A 24 -13.46 16.81 3.88
C GLY A 24 -12.04 16.88 3.30
N TYR A 25 -11.37 15.73 3.15
CA TYR A 25 -10.12 15.66 2.41
C TYR A 25 -10.38 15.72 0.90
N GLU A 26 -9.45 16.30 0.15
CA GLU A 26 -9.39 16.15 -1.30
C GLU A 26 -8.77 14.79 -1.59
N VAL A 27 -9.49 13.91 -2.27
CA VAL A 27 -9.08 12.51 -2.43
C VAL A 27 -8.90 12.19 -3.90
N GLY A 28 -7.77 11.55 -4.21
CA GLY A 28 -7.52 10.89 -5.49
C GLY A 28 -7.40 9.39 -5.29
N ILE A 29 -7.82 8.60 -6.27
CA ILE A 29 -7.60 7.16 -6.35
C ILE A 29 -6.63 6.88 -7.48
N LEU A 30 -5.57 6.10 -7.19
CA LEU A 30 -4.68 5.53 -8.20
C LEU A 30 -4.81 4.01 -8.15
N ASP A 31 -5.27 3.37 -9.22
CA ASP A 31 -5.45 1.91 -9.25
C ASP A 31 -5.38 1.36 -10.69
N SER A 32 -4.73 0.22 -10.89
CA SER A 32 -4.61 -0.43 -12.20
C SER A 32 -5.80 -1.36 -12.53
N MET A 33 -6.71 -1.57 -11.56
CA MET A 33 -7.81 -2.53 -11.60
C MET A 33 -7.35 -4.00 -11.70
N VAL A 34 -6.05 -4.28 -11.54
CA VAL A 34 -5.47 -5.62 -11.73
C VAL A 34 -6.10 -6.66 -10.81
N ARG A 35 -6.54 -6.25 -9.62
CA ARG A 35 -7.22 -7.15 -8.68
C ARG A 35 -8.52 -7.71 -9.25
N ARG A 36 -9.26 -6.97 -10.10
CA ARG A 36 -10.44 -7.50 -10.80
C ARG A 36 -10.04 -8.44 -11.93
N HIS A 37 -8.91 -8.20 -12.58
CA HIS A 37 -8.37 -9.11 -13.59
C HIS A 37 -7.99 -10.48 -13.00
N TRP A 38 -7.34 -10.49 -11.82
CA TRP A 38 -7.02 -11.74 -11.12
C TRP A 38 -8.26 -12.54 -10.73
N ASP A 39 -9.36 -11.89 -10.35
CA ASP A 39 -10.63 -12.58 -10.09
C ASP A 39 -11.14 -13.33 -11.32
N LEU A 40 -11.10 -12.69 -12.48
CA LEU A 40 -11.48 -13.31 -13.75
C LEU A 40 -10.58 -14.51 -14.09
N GLN A 41 -9.27 -14.38 -13.89
CA GLN A 41 -8.31 -15.47 -14.15
C GLN A 41 -8.55 -16.67 -13.23
N LEU A 42 -8.80 -16.43 -11.95
CA LEU A 42 -9.05 -17.46 -10.94
C LEU A 42 -10.50 -17.95 -10.91
N LYS A 43 -11.38 -17.36 -11.74
CA LYS A 43 -12.82 -17.65 -11.79
C LYS A 43 -13.49 -17.53 -10.42
N VAL A 44 -13.12 -16.48 -9.70
CA VAL A 44 -13.71 -16.13 -8.40
C VAL A 44 -14.50 -14.83 -8.53
N GLU A 45 -15.53 -14.70 -7.71
CA GLU A 45 -16.40 -13.53 -7.70
C GLU A 45 -16.60 -13.02 -6.28
N THR A 46 -16.89 -11.72 -6.15
CA THR A 46 -17.27 -11.13 -4.88
C THR A 46 -18.67 -11.59 -4.49
N LEU A 47 -18.89 -11.91 -3.21
CA LEU A 47 -20.23 -12.26 -2.69
C LEU A 47 -21.26 -11.16 -2.99
N THR A 48 -20.86 -9.91 -2.81
CA THR A 48 -21.68 -8.75 -3.13
C THR A 48 -21.32 -8.26 -4.53
N PRO A 49 -22.29 -8.10 -5.45
CA PRO A 49 -22.01 -7.49 -6.75
C PRO A 49 -21.46 -6.08 -6.57
N ILE A 50 -20.36 -5.77 -7.24
CA ILE A 50 -19.71 -4.47 -7.15
C ILE A 50 -19.71 -3.75 -8.49
N ALA A 51 -20.14 -2.48 -8.48
CA ALA A 51 -20.12 -1.65 -9.68
C ALA A 51 -18.68 -1.36 -10.17
N PRO A 52 -18.50 -1.04 -11.47
CA PRO A 52 -17.26 -0.47 -11.99
C PRO A 52 -16.87 0.82 -11.27
N ILE A 53 -15.57 1.11 -11.19
CA ILE A 53 -15.06 2.27 -10.43
C ILE A 53 -15.66 3.60 -10.88
N GLN A 54 -15.89 3.79 -12.19
CA GLN A 54 -16.48 5.02 -12.72
C GLN A 54 -17.91 5.23 -12.22
N GLN A 55 -18.72 4.16 -12.16
CA GLN A 55 -20.08 4.24 -11.63
C GLN A 55 -20.09 4.47 -10.12
N ARG A 56 -19.15 3.85 -9.39
CA ARG A 56 -18.97 4.07 -7.96
C ARG A 56 -18.67 5.55 -7.64
N LEU A 57 -17.74 6.15 -8.40
CA LEU A 57 -17.34 7.55 -8.26
C LEU A 57 -18.47 8.51 -8.65
N GLN A 58 -19.16 8.25 -9.77
CA GLN A 58 -20.32 9.04 -10.18
C GLN A 58 -21.39 9.01 -9.09
N ARG A 59 -21.70 7.83 -8.54
CA ARG A 59 -22.68 7.70 -7.47
C ARG A 59 -22.29 8.47 -6.21
N TRP A 60 -21.01 8.49 -5.85
CA TRP A 60 -20.52 9.29 -4.73
C TRP A 60 -20.76 10.79 -4.96
N LYS A 61 -20.46 11.28 -6.15
CA LYS A 61 -20.70 12.66 -6.55
C LYS A 61 -22.19 13.00 -6.56
N ASP A 62 -23.05 12.13 -7.07
CA ASP A 62 -24.49 12.34 -7.11
C ASP A 62 -25.11 12.47 -5.70
N VAL A 63 -24.60 11.69 -4.74
CA VAL A 63 -25.14 11.66 -3.37
C VAL A 63 -24.58 12.77 -2.49
N THR A 64 -23.31 13.16 -2.70
CA THR A 64 -22.59 14.06 -1.77
C THR A 64 -22.17 15.40 -2.37
N GLY A 65 -22.21 15.53 -3.70
CA GLY A 65 -21.61 16.64 -4.43
C GLY A 65 -20.08 16.61 -4.51
N LYS A 66 -19.41 15.66 -3.85
CA LYS A 66 -17.94 15.58 -3.79
C LYS A 66 -17.39 14.72 -4.92
N SER A 67 -16.33 15.20 -5.56
CA SER A 67 -15.57 14.44 -6.55
C SER A 67 -14.38 13.74 -5.89
N ILE A 68 -14.02 12.58 -6.43
CA ILE A 68 -12.78 11.86 -6.12
C ILE A 68 -12.08 11.65 -7.46
N ASP A 69 -10.85 12.11 -7.59
CA ASP A 69 -10.09 11.99 -8.84
C ASP A 69 -9.70 10.52 -9.08
N LEU A 70 -9.59 10.12 -10.35
CA LEU A 70 -9.25 8.75 -10.71
C LEU A 70 -8.08 8.73 -11.70
N TYR A 71 -7.03 8.01 -11.33
CA TYR A 71 -5.85 7.74 -12.14
C TYR A 71 -5.74 6.24 -12.35
N VAL A 72 -5.94 5.78 -13.58
CA VAL A 72 -5.91 4.34 -13.90
C VAL A 72 -4.56 3.96 -14.47
N GLY A 73 -3.77 3.20 -13.72
CA GLY A 73 -2.47 2.73 -14.17
C GLY A 73 -1.69 2.00 -13.08
N ASP A 74 -0.54 1.46 -13.48
CA ASP A 74 0.32 0.62 -12.64
C ASP A 74 1.44 1.46 -12.01
N ILE A 75 1.61 1.35 -10.68
CA ILE A 75 2.65 2.07 -9.94
C ILE A 75 4.06 1.52 -10.21
N THR A 76 4.19 0.32 -10.77
CA THR A 76 5.48 -0.21 -11.24
C THR A 76 5.98 0.54 -12.48
N ASN A 77 5.09 1.24 -13.20
CA ASN A 77 5.46 2.19 -14.23
C ASN A 77 5.76 3.57 -13.59
N TYR A 78 7.04 3.85 -13.39
CA TYR A 78 7.49 5.08 -12.72
C TYR A 78 7.05 6.36 -13.43
N ASP A 79 7.07 6.41 -14.76
CA ASP A 79 6.66 7.59 -15.53
C ASP A 79 5.17 7.91 -15.28
N PHE A 80 4.31 6.89 -15.28
CA PHE A 80 2.90 7.04 -14.94
C PHE A 80 2.72 7.52 -13.49
N LEU A 81 3.41 6.89 -12.54
CA LEU A 81 3.34 7.26 -11.12
C LEU A 81 3.78 8.72 -10.90
N SER A 82 4.94 9.11 -11.43
CA SER A 82 5.47 10.48 -11.28
C SER A 82 4.52 11.51 -11.88
N LYS A 83 3.98 11.27 -13.09
CA LYS A 83 2.97 12.15 -13.70
C LYS A 83 1.70 12.26 -12.86
N THR A 84 1.24 11.16 -12.29
CA THR A 84 0.06 11.14 -11.42
C THR A 84 0.29 11.94 -10.15
N LEU A 85 1.42 11.74 -9.48
CA LEU A 85 1.77 12.46 -8.26
C LEU A 85 1.93 13.97 -8.53
N ARG A 86 2.56 14.37 -9.64
CA ARG A 86 2.66 15.77 -10.07
C ARG A 86 1.32 16.39 -10.44
N ALA A 87 0.39 15.61 -11.01
CA ALA A 87 -0.94 16.11 -11.35
C ALA A 87 -1.82 16.29 -10.10
N PHE A 88 -1.71 15.41 -9.11
CA PHE A 88 -2.53 15.44 -7.91
C PHE A 88 -1.94 16.30 -6.80
N GLU A 89 -0.62 16.28 -6.62
CA GLU A 89 0.16 16.93 -5.54
C GLU A 89 -0.27 16.47 -4.14
N PRO A 90 -0.08 15.18 -3.77
CA PRO A 90 -0.52 14.69 -2.47
C PRO A 90 0.30 15.25 -1.31
N GLU A 91 -0.39 15.56 -0.22
CA GLU A 91 0.22 15.82 1.10
C GLU A 91 0.36 14.51 1.90
N ALA A 92 -0.45 13.50 1.57
CA ALA A 92 -0.35 12.15 2.11
C ALA A 92 -0.65 11.11 1.03
N ILE A 93 0.04 9.98 1.11
CA ILE A 93 -0.15 8.82 0.23
C ILE A 93 -0.55 7.63 1.09
N VAL A 94 -1.73 7.07 0.86
CA VAL A 94 -2.16 5.82 1.50
C VAL A 94 -1.95 4.67 0.52
N HIS A 95 -1.06 3.74 0.86
CA HIS A 95 -0.64 2.68 -0.07
C HIS A 95 -1.29 1.33 0.26
N PHE A 96 -2.40 1.03 -0.42
CA PHE A 96 -3.08 -0.28 -0.44
C PHE A 96 -2.81 -1.09 -1.71
N GLY A 97 -2.28 -0.47 -2.77
CA GLY A 97 -2.16 -1.02 -4.12
C GLY A 97 -1.08 -2.08 -4.31
N GLU A 98 -1.26 -3.23 -3.67
CA GLU A 98 -0.35 -4.37 -3.71
C GLU A 98 -1.10 -5.70 -3.90
N GLN A 99 -0.39 -6.74 -4.37
CA GLN A 99 -0.87 -8.11 -4.31
C GLN A 99 -0.89 -8.54 -2.83
N ARG A 100 -2.10 -8.78 -2.29
CA ARG A 100 -2.34 -8.94 -0.85
C ARG A 100 -2.74 -10.33 -0.34
N SER A 101 -2.82 -11.32 -1.22
CA SER A 101 -3.31 -12.66 -0.91
C SER A 101 -2.14 -13.63 -0.72
N ALA A 102 -2.06 -14.21 0.48
CA ALA A 102 -1.09 -15.26 0.79
C ALA A 102 -1.28 -16.51 -0.07
N PRO A 103 -2.49 -17.09 -0.21
CA PRO A 103 -2.69 -18.22 -1.12
C PRO A 103 -2.31 -17.91 -2.56
N PHE A 104 -2.67 -16.72 -3.06
CA PHE A 104 -2.32 -16.28 -4.41
C PHE A 104 -0.80 -16.30 -4.62
N SER A 105 -0.05 -15.75 -3.66
CA SER A 105 1.42 -15.69 -3.73
C SER A 105 2.11 -17.06 -3.72
N MET A 106 1.38 -18.13 -3.42
CA MET A 106 1.90 -19.48 -3.27
C MET A 106 1.36 -20.46 -4.34
N ILE A 107 0.61 -19.98 -5.34
CA ILE A 107 0.04 -20.83 -6.41
C ILE A 107 1.16 -21.52 -7.19
N ASP A 108 2.09 -20.74 -7.72
CA ASP A 108 3.24 -21.20 -8.48
C ASP A 108 4.36 -20.14 -8.46
N ARG A 109 5.44 -20.40 -9.20
CA ARG A 109 6.60 -19.52 -9.29
C ARG A 109 6.24 -18.15 -9.88
N GLU A 110 5.42 -18.11 -10.90
CA GLU A 110 4.99 -16.88 -11.59
C GLU A 110 4.23 -15.96 -10.63
N HIS A 111 3.31 -16.51 -9.85
CA HIS A 111 2.53 -15.74 -8.86
C HIS A 111 3.40 -15.26 -7.69
N ALA A 112 4.35 -16.08 -7.23
CA ALA A 112 5.30 -15.69 -6.19
C ALA A 112 6.20 -14.53 -6.64
N VAL A 113 6.81 -14.65 -7.84
CA VAL A 113 7.66 -13.60 -8.42
C VAL A 113 6.86 -12.33 -8.69
N MET A 114 5.66 -12.45 -9.25
CA MET A 114 4.80 -11.29 -9.50
C MET A 114 4.46 -10.56 -8.20
N THR A 115 4.09 -11.30 -7.14
CA THR A 115 3.78 -10.71 -5.83
C THR A 115 4.96 -9.89 -5.30
N GLN A 116 6.17 -10.45 -5.37
CA GLN A 116 7.38 -9.79 -4.90
C GLN A 116 7.72 -8.57 -5.75
N VAL A 117 7.75 -8.70 -7.08
CA VAL A 117 8.09 -7.60 -7.99
C VAL A 117 7.07 -6.48 -7.90
N ASN A 118 5.78 -6.78 -8.00
CA ASN A 118 4.71 -5.79 -7.97
C ASN A 118 4.76 -4.96 -6.69
N ASN A 119 4.84 -5.62 -5.54
CA ASN A 119 4.78 -4.94 -4.25
C ASN A 119 6.06 -4.14 -3.99
N VAL A 120 7.22 -4.80 -4.10
CA VAL A 120 8.50 -4.18 -3.72
C VAL A 120 8.89 -3.07 -4.69
N VAL A 121 8.74 -3.27 -6.00
CA VAL A 121 9.06 -2.24 -6.99
C VAL A 121 8.05 -1.10 -6.93
N GLY A 122 6.76 -1.38 -6.74
CA GLY A 122 5.74 -0.36 -6.55
C GLY A 122 6.03 0.54 -5.35
N THR A 123 6.36 -0.05 -4.21
CA THR A 123 6.74 0.69 -3.00
C THR A 123 8.02 1.51 -3.22
N LEU A 124 9.06 0.93 -3.85
CA LEU A 124 10.30 1.66 -4.15
C LEU A 124 10.04 2.87 -5.06
N ASN A 125 9.22 2.72 -6.10
CA ASN A 125 8.85 3.81 -6.99
C ASN A 125 8.16 4.96 -6.23
N ILE A 126 7.28 4.65 -5.28
CA ILE A 126 6.65 5.66 -4.41
C ILE A 126 7.71 6.38 -3.58
N LEU A 127 8.63 5.65 -2.94
CA LEU A 127 9.69 6.24 -2.11
C LEU A 127 10.61 7.17 -2.93
N TYR A 128 10.97 6.79 -4.16
CA TYR A 128 11.76 7.65 -5.06
C TYR A 128 10.99 8.91 -5.47
N ALA A 129 9.72 8.76 -5.87
CA ALA A 129 8.91 9.91 -6.25
C ALA A 129 8.71 10.88 -5.07
N MET A 130 8.51 10.35 -3.85
CA MET A 130 8.47 11.16 -2.63
C MET A 130 9.80 11.89 -2.40
N LYS A 131 10.93 11.19 -2.46
CA LYS A 131 12.25 11.80 -2.27
C LYS A 131 12.52 12.93 -3.26
N GLU A 132 12.12 12.77 -4.52
CA GLU A 132 12.44 13.72 -5.59
C GLU A 132 11.53 14.94 -5.61
N ASP A 133 10.22 14.73 -5.47
CA ASP A 133 9.23 15.76 -5.75
C ASP A 133 8.33 16.09 -4.56
N PHE A 134 8.19 15.17 -3.58
CA PHE A 134 7.25 15.31 -2.46
C PHE A 134 7.85 14.92 -1.09
N PRO A 135 9.00 15.51 -0.69
CA PRO A 135 9.73 15.06 0.51
C PRO A 135 8.94 15.28 1.81
N ASP A 136 7.99 16.21 1.81
CA ASP A 136 7.14 16.53 2.96
C ASP A 136 5.86 15.66 3.03
N SER A 137 5.54 14.91 1.97
CA SER A 137 4.37 14.04 1.94
C SER A 137 4.52 12.90 2.95
N HIS A 138 3.43 12.53 3.62
CA HIS A 138 3.42 11.41 4.56
C HIS A 138 2.97 10.12 3.86
N LEU A 139 3.81 9.08 3.90
CA LEU A 139 3.41 7.74 3.46
C LEU A 139 2.69 7.01 4.60
N VAL A 140 1.44 6.63 4.38
CA VAL A 140 0.70 5.68 5.21
C VAL A 140 0.66 4.34 4.48
N LYS A 141 1.59 3.46 4.83
CA LYS A 141 1.74 2.14 4.22
C LYS A 141 0.84 1.14 4.93
N LEU A 142 0.21 0.25 4.17
CA LEU A 142 -0.39 -0.93 4.75
C LEU A 142 0.66 -2.04 4.88
N GLY A 143 1.17 -2.28 6.09
CA GLY A 143 2.00 -3.44 6.43
C GLY A 143 1.17 -4.73 6.60
N THR A 144 1.66 -5.67 7.40
CA THR A 144 0.85 -6.81 7.88
C THR A 144 1.36 -7.36 9.22
N MET A 145 0.45 -7.71 10.12
CA MET A 145 0.82 -8.44 11.35
C MET A 145 1.51 -9.78 11.07
N GLY A 146 1.27 -10.35 9.88
CA GLY A 146 1.94 -11.58 9.44
C GLY A 146 3.45 -11.42 9.19
N GLU A 147 4.00 -10.21 9.25
CA GLU A 147 5.46 -9.99 9.24
C GLU A 147 6.14 -10.59 10.47
N TYR A 148 5.46 -10.60 11.61
CA TYR A 148 6.05 -11.05 12.88
C TYR A 148 6.01 -12.58 13.06
N GLY A 149 5.18 -13.28 12.29
CA GLY A 149 4.95 -14.71 12.50
C GLY A 149 4.32 -15.00 13.86
N THR A 150 4.75 -16.09 14.50
CA THR A 150 4.25 -16.51 15.81
C THR A 150 5.42 -16.89 16.74
N PRO A 151 6.16 -15.90 17.25
CA PRO A 151 7.28 -16.14 18.16
C PRO A 151 6.77 -16.56 19.54
N ASN A 152 7.66 -17.12 20.37
CA ASN A 152 7.35 -17.52 21.75
C ASN A 152 7.63 -16.39 22.77
N ILE A 153 7.40 -15.14 22.36
CA ILE A 153 7.50 -13.91 23.16
C ILE A 153 6.39 -12.96 22.70
N ASP A 154 6.12 -11.92 23.48
CA ASP A 154 5.14 -10.90 23.10
C ASP A 154 5.56 -10.18 21.81
N ILE A 155 4.59 -9.94 20.92
CA ILE A 155 4.79 -9.16 19.70
C ILE A 155 4.60 -7.68 20.02
N GLU A 156 5.64 -6.89 19.80
CA GLU A 156 5.63 -5.43 19.98
C GLU A 156 5.21 -4.69 18.70
N GLU A 157 4.92 -3.39 18.82
CA GLU A 157 4.60 -2.50 17.69
C GLU A 157 5.89 -2.07 16.95
N GLY A 158 6.47 -3.00 16.19
CA GLY A 158 7.53 -2.74 15.21
C GLY A 158 8.95 -2.68 15.76
N TYR A 159 9.15 -2.39 17.05
CA TYR A 159 10.46 -2.28 17.70
C TYR A 159 10.50 -3.02 19.03
N ILE A 160 11.67 -3.56 19.38
CA ILE A 160 11.91 -4.27 20.65
C ILE A 160 13.20 -3.77 21.30
N THR A 161 13.15 -3.57 22.62
CA THR A 161 14.35 -3.23 23.40
C THR A 161 14.98 -4.49 23.95
N ILE A 162 16.23 -4.75 23.58
CA ILE A 162 16.97 -5.96 23.94
C ILE A 162 18.20 -5.58 24.76
N GLU A 163 18.44 -6.32 25.84
CA GLU A 163 19.74 -6.34 26.53
C GLU A 163 20.49 -7.61 26.13
N HIS A 164 21.67 -7.44 25.55
CA HIS A 164 22.49 -8.54 25.03
C HIS A 164 23.97 -8.28 25.34
N ASN A 165 24.61 -9.22 26.05
CA ASN A 165 26.03 -9.16 26.44
C ASN A 165 26.42 -7.84 27.15
N GLY A 166 25.58 -7.38 28.09
CA GLY A 166 25.82 -6.15 28.87
C GLY A 166 25.59 -4.84 28.10
N ARG A 167 25.01 -4.90 26.90
CA ARG A 167 24.62 -3.72 26.10
C ARG A 167 23.11 -3.70 25.89
N LYS A 168 22.53 -2.51 25.84
CA LYS A 168 21.10 -2.29 25.62
C LYS A 168 20.87 -1.46 24.36
N ASP A 169 19.93 -1.87 23.53
CA ASP A 169 19.54 -1.15 22.31
C ASP A 169 18.07 -1.41 21.96
N THR A 170 17.48 -0.53 21.15
CA THR A 170 16.12 -0.68 20.59
C THR A 170 16.24 -0.92 19.09
N LEU A 171 15.78 -2.10 18.65
CA LEU A 171 15.97 -2.60 17.30
C LEU A 171 14.62 -2.86 16.62
N PRO A 172 14.55 -2.90 15.27
CA PRO A 172 13.37 -3.42 14.59
C PRO A 172 13.04 -4.83 15.08
N TYR A 173 11.77 -5.08 15.34
CA TYR A 173 11.30 -6.39 15.82
C TYR A 173 11.60 -7.49 14.77
N PRO A 174 12.11 -8.67 15.17
CA PRO A 174 12.43 -9.78 14.25
C PRO A 174 11.24 -10.22 13.38
N LYS A 175 11.46 -10.42 12.07
CA LYS A 175 10.41 -10.77 11.11
C LYS A 175 10.47 -12.25 10.70
N GLN A 176 9.32 -12.93 10.69
CA GLN A 176 9.17 -14.36 10.37
C GLN A 176 7.91 -14.63 9.50
N PRO A 177 7.85 -14.11 8.26
CA PRO A 177 6.67 -14.21 7.42
C PRO A 177 6.40 -15.64 6.92
N GLY A 178 5.12 -16.01 6.83
CA GLY A 178 4.69 -17.37 6.45
C GLY A 178 4.36 -17.59 4.97
N SER A 179 4.52 -16.59 4.08
CA SER A 179 4.27 -16.73 2.64
C SER A 179 5.01 -15.66 1.81
N PHE A 180 5.04 -15.80 0.48
CA PHE A 180 5.64 -14.80 -0.40
C PHE A 180 4.94 -13.44 -0.36
N TYR A 181 3.64 -13.38 -0.08
CA TYR A 181 2.95 -12.12 0.22
C TYR A 181 3.44 -11.47 1.52
N HIS A 182 3.52 -12.22 2.61
CA HIS A 182 3.98 -11.65 3.88
C HIS A 182 5.45 -11.23 3.80
N LEU A 183 6.25 -11.96 3.03
CA LEU A 183 7.65 -11.64 2.81
C LEU A 183 7.83 -10.35 1.99
N SER A 184 6.98 -10.06 1.01
CA SER A 184 7.07 -8.79 0.27
C SER A 184 6.78 -7.59 1.17
N LYS A 185 5.87 -7.72 2.15
CA LYS A 185 5.62 -6.69 3.17
C LYS A 185 6.82 -6.45 4.08
N VAL A 186 7.48 -7.51 4.53
CA VAL A 186 8.76 -7.39 5.28
C VAL A 186 9.81 -6.61 4.46
N HIS A 187 9.87 -6.83 3.14
CA HIS A 187 10.79 -6.09 2.28
C HIS A 187 10.40 -4.62 2.13
N ASP A 188 9.11 -4.32 1.97
CA ASP A 188 8.60 -2.96 1.96
C ASP A 188 8.97 -2.22 3.24
N THR A 189 8.70 -2.79 4.41
CA THR A 189 9.02 -2.19 5.71
C THR A 189 10.50 -1.84 5.82
N HIS A 190 11.40 -2.77 5.47
CA HIS A 190 12.83 -2.49 5.51
C HIS A 190 13.26 -1.39 4.53
N ASN A 191 12.69 -1.36 3.31
CA ASN A 191 12.96 -0.30 2.34
C ASN A 191 12.47 1.07 2.85
N ILE A 192 11.27 1.12 3.44
CA ILE A 192 10.69 2.33 4.01
C ILE A 192 11.52 2.82 5.21
N GLN A 193 11.88 1.93 6.13
CA GLN A 193 12.73 2.27 7.27
C GLN A 193 14.10 2.84 6.83
N PHE A 194 14.70 2.23 5.81
CA PHE A 194 15.92 2.74 5.19
C PHE A 194 15.71 4.14 4.61
N ALA A 195 14.65 4.34 3.83
CA ALA A 195 14.35 5.63 3.21
C ALA A 195 14.07 6.72 4.24
N CYS A 196 13.36 6.41 5.33
CA CYS A 196 13.15 7.33 6.45
C CYS A 196 14.48 7.73 7.10
N LYS A 197 15.36 6.75 7.35
CA LYS A 197 16.66 6.99 7.99
C LYS A 197 17.64 7.78 7.11
N ILE A 198 17.70 7.46 5.82
CA ILE A 198 18.73 7.97 4.90
C ILE A 198 18.26 9.19 4.10
N TRP A 199 16.98 9.24 3.74
CA TRP A 199 16.41 10.34 2.95
C TRP A 199 15.55 11.29 3.78
N GLY A 200 15.29 11.00 5.05
CA GLY A 200 14.46 11.84 5.91
C GLY A 200 12.97 11.78 5.58
N LEU A 201 12.53 10.77 4.82
CA LEU A 201 11.11 10.59 4.51
C LEU A 201 10.29 10.31 5.77
N ARG A 202 9.00 10.65 5.69
CA ARG A 202 8.03 10.45 6.76
C ARG A 202 7.09 9.33 6.37
N ALA A 203 7.04 8.27 7.17
CA ALA A 203 6.17 7.13 6.94
C ALA A 203 5.56 6.58 8.23
N THR A 204 4.41 5.94 8.09
CA THR A 204 3.79 5.05 9.07
C THR A 204 3.46 3.76 8.35
N ASP A 205 3.97 2.65 8.87
CA ASP A 205 3.82 1.29 8.34
C ASP A 205 3.42 0.35 9.48
#